data_AF-A0A241YLW9-F1
#
_entry.id   AF-A0A241YLW9-F1
#
_cell.length_a   1.000
_cell.length_b   1.000
_cell.length_c   1.000
_cell.angle_alpha   90.00
_cell.angle_beta   90.00
_cell.angle_gamma   90.00
#
_symmetry.space_group_name_H-M   'P 1'
#
loop_
_entity.id
_entity.type
_entity.pdbx_description
1 polymer ?
#
loop_
_entity_poly.entity_id
_entity_poly.type
_entity_poly.pdbx_seq_one_letter_code
_entity_poly.pdbx_strand_id
1 'polypeptide(L)'
;MNMMTTLNLRAMVINDNGEAKTTSYAVAEAFEKRHSDVLRSIKNMKCSQKFRERNFALCFENNKLQNGKPRKFYQMTKDGWMFLVMGFNGEKADAIKEQFIEAFNWMTEQLTQVFQSNWARYNHVVGYRAKRKQEVSCSAKDMNAWKQEKQFLDNEIKELEMVFQPEMTNFQLQ
;
A
#
# COMPACT_ATOMS: atom_id res chain seq x y z
N MET A 1 -17.58 20.12 -18.98
CA MET A 1 -16.46 19.85 -18.05
C MET A 1 -16.09 18.38 -18.21
N ASN A 2 -15.02 18.09 -18.94
CA ASN A 2 -14.77 16.76 -19.52
C ASN A 2 -14.27 15.75 -18.47
N MET A 3 -15.06 14.71 -18.25
CA MET A 3 -14.72 13.48 -17.52
C MET A 3 -13.80 12.54 -18.33
N MET A 4 -12.77 13.07 -19.01
CA MET A 4 -11.96 12.32 -20.00
C MET A 4 -10.47 12.27 -19.69
N THR A 5 -10.05 12.45 -18.44
CA THR A 5 -8.64 12.22 -18.02
C THR A 5 -8.50 12.00 -16.51
N THR A 6 -9.46 11.32 -15.87
CA THR A 6 -9.10 10.60 -14.64
C THR A 6 -8.19 9.46 -15.08
N LEU A 7 -6.88 9.71 -15.06
CA LEU A 7 -5.86 8.68 -15.19
C LEU A 7 -6.28 7.56 -14.25
N ASN A 8 -6.75 6.47 -14.86
CA ASN A 8 -7.28 5.34 -14.14
C ASN A 8 -6.06 4.62 -13.56
N LEU A 9 -5.52 5.14 -12.46
CA LEU A 9 -4.40 4.57 -11.73
C LEU A 9 -4.69 3.10 -11.36
N ARG A 10 -5.97 2.70 -11.29
CA ARG A 10 -6.40 1.31 -11.15
C ARG A 10 -6.12 0.44 -12.39
N ALA A 11 -6.17 0.99 -13.60
CA ALA A 11 -5.85 0.25 -14.83
C ALA A 11 -4.34 -0.03 -14.99
N MET A 12 -3.48 0.71 -14.27
CA MET A 12 -2.03 0.45 -14.21
C MET A 12 -1.65 -0.73 -13.32
N VAL A 13 -2.60 -1.37 -12.65
CA VAL A 13 -2.38 -2.43 -11.66
C VAL A 13 -2.79 -3.78 -12.25
N ILE A 14 -1.82 -4.50 -12.84
CA ILE A 14 -1.99 -5.92 -13.18
C ILE A 14 -1.75 -6.72 -11.91
N ASN A 15 -2.73 -7.52 -11.51
CA ASN A 15 -2.73 -8.29 -10.27
C ASN A 15 -2.19 -9.71 -10.51
N ASP A 16 -0.87 -9.85 -10.60
CA ASP A 16 -0.18 -11.15 -10.55
C ASP A 16 0.29 -11.39 -9.11
N ASN A 17 -0.55 -12.06 -8.30
CA ASN A 17 -0.29 -12.51 -6.91
C ASN A 17 -0.58 -11.52 -5.76
N GLY A 18 -1.49 -10.55 -5.93
CA GLY A 18 -1.85 -9.60 -4.86
C GLY A 18 -0.91 -8.40 -4.75
N GLU A 19 0.13 -8.33 -5.60
CA GLU A 19 1.03 -7.20 -5.70
C GLU A 19 0.67 -6.32 -6.88
N ALA A 20 0.56 -5.02 -6.64
CA ALA A 20 0.29 -4.06 -7.70
C ALA A 20 1.51 -3.91 -8.62
N LYS A 21 1.40 -4.40 -9.86
CA LYS A 21 2.45 -4.28 -10.90
C LYS A 21 1.97 -3.46 -12.09
N THR A 22 2.90 -2.76 -12.73
CA THR A 22 2.66 -1.97 -13.94
C THR A 22 3.73 -2.23 -15.00
N THR A 23 3.56 -1.68 -16.20
CA THR A 23 4.49 -1.86 -17.32
C THR A 23 5.07 -0.54 -17.81
N SER A 24 6.25 -0.57 -18.42
CA SER A 24 6.85 0.63 -19.01
C SER A 24 6.03 1.19 -20.19
N TYR A 25 5.16 0.39 -20.81
CA TYR A 25 4.18 0.88 -21.80
C TYR A 25 3.11 1.76 -21.15
N ALA A 26 2.51 1.29 -20.06
CA ALA A 26 1.51 2.08 -19.34
C ALA A 26 2.08 3.38 -18.78
N VAL A 27 3.34 3.36 -18.31
CA VAL A 27 4.06 4.59 -17.91
C VAL A 27 4.26 5.54 -19.09
N ALA A 28 4.65 5.02 -20.25
CA ALA A 28 4.85 5.84 -21.44
C ALA A 28 3.56 6.54 -21.88
N GLU A 29 2.44 5.82 -21.86
CA GLU A 29 1.12 6.35 -22.16
C GLU A 29 0.66 7.40 -21.13
N ALA A 30 0.72 7.08 -19.83
CA ALA A 30 0.25 7.97 -18.77
C ALA A 30 1.00 9.31 -18.72
N PHE A 31 2.30 9.30 -19.00
CA PHE A 31 3.15 10.50 -18.96
C PHE A 31 3.38 11.12 -20.34
N GLU A 32 2.73 10.60 -21.38
CA GLU A 32 2.90 10.99 -22.78
C GLU A 32 4.38 11.05 -23.21
N LYS A 33 5.15 10.07 -22.77
CA LYS A 33 6.57 9.92 -23.11
C LYS A 33 6.74 8.83 -24.15
N ARG A 34 7.78 8.94 -24.99
CA ARG A 34 8.15 7.82 -25.85
C ARG A 34 8.57 6.64 -24.98
N HIS A 35 8.14 5.43 -25.34
CA HIS A 35 8.53 4.21 -24.61
C HIS A 35 10.05 4.07 -24.50
N SER A 36 10.79 4.41 -25.55
CA SER A 36 12.26 4.44 -25.55
C SER A 36 12.86 5.35 -24.48
N ASP A 37 12.21 6.49 -24.20
CA ASP A 37 12.66 7.43 -23.17
C ASP A 37 12.41 6.87 -21.77
N VAL A 38 11.26 6.21 -21.57
CA VAL A 38 10.97 5.50 -20.32
C VAL A 38 12.00 4.38 -20.07
N LEU A 39 12.31 3.56 -21.07
CA LEU A 39 13.35 2.53 -20.97
C LEU A 39 14.72 3.12 -20.61
N ARG A 40 15.08 4.25 -21.23
CA ARG A 40 16.32 4.97 -20.95
C ARG A 40 16.35 5.51 -19.53
N SER A 41 15.25 6.10 -19.05
CA SER A 41 15.13 6.55 -17.67
C SER A 41 15.36 5.39 -16.71
N ILE A 42 14.66 4.26 -16.89
CA ILE A 42 14.82 3.06 -16.06
C ILE A 42 16.27 2.57 -16.05
N LYS A 43 16.94 2.54 -17.20
CA LYS A 43 18.34 2.11 -17.29
C LYS A 43 19.25 3.03 -16.48
N ASN A 44 19.04 4.35 -16.58
CA ASN A 44 19.91 5.39 -16.01
C ASN A 44 19.62 5.74 -14.54
N MET A 45 18.60 5.14 -13.92
CA MET A 45 18.27 5.41 -12.50
C MET A 45 19.44 5.05 -11.58
N LYS A 46 19.81 6.00 -10.72
CA LYS A 46 20.79 5.80 -9.65
C LYS A 46 20.09 5.21 -8.42
N CYS A 47 19.95 3.89 -8.40
CA CYS A 47 19.41 3.12 -7.27
C CYS A 47 20.35 1.95 -6.96
N SER A 48 20.24 1.38 -5.76
CA SER A 48 21.00 0.18 -5.39
C SER A 48 20.61 -1.00 -6.27
N GLN A 49 21.54 -1.93 -6.47
CA GLN A 49 21.29 -3.15 -7.25
C GLN A 49 20.12 -3.95 -6.68
N LYS A 50 20.08 -4.13 -5.35
CA LYS A 50 18.98 -4.78 -4.62
C LYS A 50 17.63 -4.15 -4.92
N PHE A 51 17.56 -2.81 -4.94
CA PHE A 51 16.31 -2.10 -5.26
C PHE A 51 15.89 -2.34 -6.71
N ARG A 52 16.84 -2.28 -7.64
CA ARG A 52 16.57 -2.49 -9.07
C ARG A 52 16.02 -3.88 -9.35
N GLU A 53 16.66 -4.92 -8.82
CA GLU A 53 16.28 -6.32 -9.04
C GLU A 53 14.90 -6.65 -8.46
N ARG A 54 14.55 -6.05 -7.31
CA ARG A 54 13.22 -6.26 -6.70
C ARG A 54 12.09 -5.54 -7.42
N ASN A 55 12.37 -4.38 -8.01
CA ASN A 55 11.32 -3.47 -8.48
C ASN A 55 11.19 -3.39 -10.00
N PHE A 56 12.16 -3.89 -10.78
CA PHE A 56 12.13 -3.84 -12.24
C PHE A 56 12.52 -5.18 -12.86
N ALA A 57 11.55 -5.87 -13.46
CA ALA A 57 11.75 -7.08 -14.25
C ALA A 57 11.83 -6.73 -15.73
N LEU A 58 12.92 -7.10 -16.40
CA LEU A 58 13.06 -6.96 -17.85
C LEU A 58 12.29 -8.09 -18.54
N CYS A 59 11.35 -7.71 -19.40
CA CYS A 59 10.48 -8.63 -20.13
C CYS A 59 10.62 -8.42 -21.64
N PHE A 60 10.18 -9.44 -22.39
CA PHE A 60 10.23 -9.46 -23.84
C PHE A 60 8.86 -9.86 -24.39
N GLU A 61 8.36 -9.11 -25.35
CA GLU A 61 7.13 -9.41 -26.07
C GLU A 61 7.46 -9.72 -27.55
N ASN A 62 6.90 -10.80 -28.07
CA ASN A 62 7.07 -11.16 -29.48
C ASN A 62 6.24 -10.24 -30.36
N ASN A 63 6.90 -9.40 -31.17
CA ASN A 63 6.22 -8.53 -32.09
C ASN A 63 6.10 -9.17 -33.48
N LYS A 64 4.86 -9.48 -33.90
CA LYS A 64 4.56 -10.02 -35.23
C LYS A 64 4.86 -9.04 -36.38
N LEU A 65 4.91 -7.73 -36.12
CA LEU A 65 5.13 -6.67 -37.11
C LEU A 65 6.61 -6.35 -37.36
N GLN A 66 7.52 -6.75 -36.46
CA GLN A 66 8.93 -6.33 -36.50
C GLN A 66 9.88 -7.51 -36.86
N ASN A 67 9.50 -8.29 -37.88
CA ASN A 67 10.25 -9.48 -38.34
C ASN A 67 10.56 -10.48 -37.21
N GLY A 68 9.68 -10.61 -36.22
CA GLY A 68 9.86 -11.50 -35.08
C GLY A 68 10.88 -11.05 -34.04
N LYS A 69 11.43 -9.82 -34.13
CA LYS A 69 12.34 -9.31 -33.09
C LYS A 69 11.55 -9.02 -31.80
N PRO A 70 11.98 -9.57 -30.65
CA PRO A 70 11.29 -9.35 -29.39
C PRO A 70 11.48 -7.89 -28.94
N ARG A 71 10.37 -7.24 -28.56
CA ARG A 71 10.37 -5.90 -27.98
C ARG A 71 10.60 -5.98 -26.48
N LYS A 72 11.57 -5.21 -26.01
CA LYS A 72 11.90 -5.10 -24.59
C LYS A 72 10.94 -4.16 -23.89
N PHE A 73 10.45 -4.55 -22.73
CA PHE A 73 9.72 -3.68 -21.81
C PHE A 73 10.07 -4.04 -20.36
N TYR A 74 9.72 -3.19 -19.41
CA TYR A 74 9.86 -3.50 -17.99
C TYR A 74 8.49 -3.72 -17.37
N GLN A 75 8.37 -4.78 -16.57
CA GLN A 75 7.33 -4.87 -15.54
C GLN A 75 7.93 -4.33 -14.23
N MET A 76 7.17 -3.53 -13.49
CA MET A 76 7.65 -2.90 -12.27
C MET A 76 6.62 -2.90 -11.16
N THR A 77 7.09 -2.89 -9.92
CA THR A 77 6.25 -2.79 -8.71
C THR A 77 5.77 -1.34 -8.50
N LYS A 78 4.87 -1.13 -7.54
CA LYS A 78 4.51 0.20 -7.03
C LYS A 78 5.75 1.05 -6.69
N ASP A 79 6.72 0.48 -5.99
CA ASP A 79 7.91 1.22 -5.52
C ASP A 79 8.85 1.57 -6.68
N GLY A 80 9.01 0.65 -7.63
CA GLY A 80 9.76 0.92 -8.87
C GLY A 80 9.11 2.03 -9.69
N TRP A 81 7.78 1.95 -9.85
CA TRP A 81 7.00 2.98 -10.53
C TRP A 81 7.15 4.35 -9.85
N MET A 82 7.02 4.40 -8.53
CA MET A 82 7.18 5.64 -7.75
C MET A 82 8.56 6.26 -7.96
N PHE A 83 9.61 5.46 -7.81
CA PHE A 83 10.98 5.92 -7.97
C PHE A 83 11.24 6.47 -9.38
N LEU A 84 10.66 5.84 -10.40
CA LEU A 84 10.76 6.29 -11.78
C LEU A 84 10.04 7.62 -12.01
N VAL A 85 8.78 7.72 -11.57
CA VAL A 85 7.92 8.89 -11.80
C VAL A 85 8.41 10.13 -11.07
N MET A 86 8.96 9.98 -9.87
CA MET A 86 9.56 11.09 -9.13
C MET A 86 10.72 11.76 -9.88
N GLY A 87 11.39 11.05 -10.79
CA GLY A 87 12.43 11.59 -11.66
C GLY A 87 11.93 12.23 -12.96
N PHE A 88 10.64 12.17 -13.27
CA PHE A 88 10.07 12.80 -14.46
C PHE A 88 9.79 14.28 -14.23
N ASN A 89 10.00 15.10 -15.25
CA ASN A 89 9.71 16.54 -15.22
C ASN A 89 8.69 16.92 -16.29
N GLY A 90 8.01 18.05 -16.09
CA GLY A 90 7.07 18.68 -17.02
C GLY A 90 5.66 18.76 -16.45
N GLU A 91 4.87 19.71 -16.96
CA GLU A 91 3.53 20.06 -16.43
C GLU A 91 2.60 18.86 -16.24
N LYS A 92 2.53 17.96 -17.23
CA LYS A 92 1.74 16.72 -17.12
C LYS A 92 2.29 15.77 -16.07
N ALA A 93 3.61 15.62 -15.97
CA ALA A 93 4.21 14.78 -14.95
C ALA A 93 3.93 15.34 -13.55
N ASP A 94 3.96 16.65 -13.39
CA ASP A 94 3.68 17.33 -12.12
C ASP A 94 2.21 17.17 -11.71
N ALA A 95 1.27 17.34 -12.65
CA ALA A 95 -0.15 17.09 -12.39
C ALA A 95 -0.45 15.64 -11.96
N ILE A 96 0.30 14.65 -12.48
CA ILE A 96 0.17 13.25 -12.07
C ILE A 96 0.74 13.02 -10.67
N LYS A 97 1.88 13.66 -10.35
CA LYS A 97 2.47 13.60 -9.01
C LYS A 97 1.53 14.20 -7.98
N GLU A 98 0.90 15.34 -8.28
CA GLU A 98 -0.08 15.99 -7.40
C GLU A 98 -1.27 15.07 -7.12
N GLN A 99 -1.87 14.47 -8.15
CA GLN A 99 -2.97 13.50 -7.99
C GLN A 99 -2.55 12.29 -7.15
N PHE A 100 -1.32 11.81 -7.32
CA PHE A 100 -0.80 10.73 -6.49
C PHE A 100 -0.65 11.16 -5.02
N ILE A 101 -0.11 12.35 -4.76
CA ILE A 101 0.05 12.90 -3.41
C ILE A 101 -1.32 13.07 -2.74
N GLU A 102 -2.32 13.58 -3.45
CA GLU A 102 -3.68 13.73 -2.95
C GLU A 102 -4.29 12.38 -2.56
N ALA A 103 -4.20 11.38 -3.45
CA ALA A 103 -4.66 10.03 -3.18
C ALA A 103 -3.94 9.40 -1.97
N PHE A 104 -2.64 9.68 -1.81
CA PHE A 104 -1.86 9.22 -0.67
C PHE A 104 -2.30 9.90 0.63
N ASN A 105 -2.52 11.21 0.62
CA ASN A 105 -3.00 11.96 1.79
C ASN A 105 -4.37 11.47 2.21
N TRP A 106 -5.29 11.28 1.26
CA TRP A 106 -6.61 10.73 1.53
C TRP A 106 -6.52 9.35 2.18
N MET A 107 -5.71 8.43 1.63
CA MET A 107 -5.51 7.10 2.21
C MET A 107 -4.91 7.17 3.62
N THR A 108 -3.92 8.04 3.83
CA THR A 108 -3.28 8.25 5.12
C THR A 108 -4.27 8.77 6.15
N GLU A 109 -5.15 9.69 5.76
CA GLU A 109 -6.21 10.20 6.60
C GLU A 109 -7.20 9.10 6.99
N GLN A 110 -7.66 8.28 6.02
CA GLN A 110 -8.56 7.16 6.30
C GLN A 110 -7.93 6.15 7.26
N LEU A 111 -6.67 5.77 7.05
CA LEU A 111 -5.94 4.86 7.95
C LEU A 111 -5.78 5.47 9.34
N THR A 112 -5.50 6.77 9.43
CA THR A 112 -5.38 7.49 10.70
C THR A 112 -6.72 7.52 11.44
N GLN A 113 -7.84 7.77 10.76
CA GLN A 113 -9.17 7.75 11.36
C GLN A 113 -9.55 6.36 11.87
N VAL A 114 -9.30 5.32 11.07
CA VAL A 114 -9.52 3.92 11.49
C VAL A 114 -8.66 3.59 12.71
N PHE A 115 -7.38 3.94 12.70
CA PHE A 115 -6.50 3.76 13.84
C PHE A 115 -6.99 4.49 15.09
N GLN A 116 -7.39 5.77 14.97
CA GLN A 116 -7.91 6.56 16.09
C GLN A 116 -9.22 5.98 16.66
N SER A 117 -10.13 5.53 15.81
CA SER A 117 -11.40 4.92 16.25
C SER A 117 -11.18 3.60 16.99
N ASN A 118 -10.30 2.74 16.46
CA ASN A 118 -9.89 1.50 17.13
C ASN A 118 -9.17 1.81 18.45
N TRP A 119 -8.30 2.82 18.48
CA TRP A 119 -7.57 3.23 19.69
C TRP A 119 -8.52 3.72 20.79
N ALA A 120 -9.53 4.52 20.42
CA ALA A 120 -10.56 4.96 21.36
C ALA A 120 -11.35 3.76 21.91
N ARG A 121 -11.73 2.80 21.05
CA ARG A 121 -12.39 1.55 21.45
C ARG A 121 -11.53 0.76 22.44
N TYR A 122 -10.25 0.58 22.13
CA TYR A 122 -9.30 -0.15 22.97
C TYR A 122 -9.17 0.50 24.36
N ASN A 123 -8.93 1.81 24.42
CA ASN A 123 -8.83 2.52 25.69
C ASN A 123 -10.11 2.40 26.52
N HIS A 124 -11.27 2.47 25.88
CA HIS A 124 -12.55 2.28 26.54
C HIS A 124 -12.69 0.87 27.15
N VAL A 125 -12.42 -0.18 26.37
CA VAL A 125 -12.58 -1.58 26.81
C VAL A 125 -11.57 -1.93 27.91
N VAL A 126 -10.31 -1.51 27.77
CA VAL A 126 -9.27 -1.71 28.79
C VAL A 126 -9.63 -0.99 30.09
N GLY A 127 -10.06 0.28 29.99
CA GLY A 127 -10.48 1.07 31.14
C GLY A 127 -11.70 0.47 31.85
N TYR A 128 -12.72 0.06 31.09
CA TYR A 128 -13.91 -0.61 31.62
C TYR A 128 -13.56 -1.90 32.35
N ARG A 129 -12.75 -2.76 31.71
CA ARG A 129 -12.30 -4.02 32.29
C ARG A 129 -11.58 -3.81 33.62
N ALA A 130 -10.68 -2.82 33.71
CA ALA A 130 -9.95 -2.51 34.93
C ALA A 130 -10.89 -2.06 36.05
N LYS A 131 -11.84 -1.15 35.74
CA LYS A 131 -12.85 -0.68 36.69
C LYS A 131 -13.75 -1.81 37.17
N ARG A 132 -14.27 -2.62 36.25
CA ARG A 132 -15.18 -3.74 36.56
C ARG A 132 -14.53 -4.76 37.49
N LYS A 133 -13.26 -5.09 37.24
CA LYS A 133 -12.47 -5.97 38.12
C LYS A 133 -12.39 -5.44 39.57
N GLN A 134 -12.26 -4.13 39.76
CA GLN A 134 -12.23 -3.52 41.10
C GLN A 134 -13.60 -3.67 41.78
N GLU A 135 -14.69 -3.39 41.07
CA GLU A 135 -16.06 -3.46 41.60
C GLU A 135 -16.46 -4.86 42.07
N VAL A 136 -16.12 -5.90 41.30
CA VAL A 136 -16.53 -7.28 41.61
C VAL A 136 -15.64 -7.97 42.64
N SER A 137 -14.51 -7.35 43.03
CA SER A 137 -13.50 -7.98 43.87
C SER A 137 -13.98 -8.30 45.30
N CYS A 138 -15.07 -7.66 45.75
CA CYS A 138 -15.61 -7.79 47.10
C CYS A 138 -16.65 -8.91 47.28
N SER A 139 -17.02 -9.67 46.24
CA SER A 139 -18.11 -10.66 46.30
C SER A 139 -17.83 -11.90 45.45
N ALA A 140 -17.88 -13.08 46.07
CA ALA A 140 -17.60 -14.36 45.39
C ALA A 140 -18.60 -14.68 44.25
N LYS A 141 -19.88 -14.29 44.41
CA LYS A 141 -20.91 -14.46 43.39
C LYS A 141 -20.62 -13.58 42.16
N ASP A 142 -20.22 -12.34 42.41
CA ASP A 142 -19.91 -11.38 41.34
C ASP A 142 -18.58 -11.73 40.63
N MET A 143 -17.63 -12.33 41.35
CA MET A 143 -16.41 -12.90 40.78
C MET A 143 -16.66 -14.05 39.79
N ASN A 144 -17.70 -14.87 40.01
CA ASN A 144 -18.09 -15.91 39.06
C ASN A 144 -18.71 -15.32 37.79
N ALA A 145 -19.58 -14.31 37.91
CA ALA A 145 -20.13 -13.59 36.76
C ALA A 145 -19.02 -12.88 35.96
N TRP A 146 -18.06 -12.27 36.68
CA TRP A 146 -16.89 -11.63 36.09
C TRP A 146 -16.03 -12.57 35.24
N LYS A 147 -15.92 -13.86 35.59
CA LYS A 147 -15.12 -14.83 34.83
C LYS A 147 -15.56 -14.93 33.37
N GLN A 148 -16.87 -14.90 33.12
CA GLN A 148 -17.45 -14.98 31.78
C GLN A 148 -17.31 -13.64 31.03
N GLU A 149 -17.64 -12.53 31.70
CA GLU A 149 -17.54 -11.18 31.15
C GLU A 149 -16.09 -10.81 30.78
N LYS A 150 -15.14 -11.12 31.65
CA LYS A 150 -13.71 -10.91 31.44
C LYS A 150 -13.22 -11.59 30.16
N GLN A 151 -13.69 -12.82 29.87
CA GLN A 151 -13.26 -13.55 28.68
C GLN A 151 -13.65 -12.83 27.39
N PHE A 152 -14.85 -12.24 27.35
CA PHE A 152 -15.28 -11.44 26.22
C PHE A 152 -14.41 -10.19 26.05
N LEU A 153 -14.18 -9.45 27.14
CA LEU A 153 -13.35 -8.24 27.13
C LEU A 153 -11.89 -8.54 26.74
N ASP A 154 -11.32 -9.63 27.25
CA ASP A 154 -9.96 -10.07 26.91
C ASP A 154 -9.85 -10.44 25.42
N ASN A 155 -10.87 -11.08 24.85
CA ASN A 155 -10.91 -11.39 23.41
C ASN A 155 -11.01 -10.12 22.56
N GLU A 156 -11.89 -9.18 22.90
CA GLU A 156 -12.04 -7.91 22.17
C GLU A 156 -10.75 -7.07 22.25
N ILE A 157 -10.09 -7.02 23.41
CA ILE A 157 -8.78 -6.39 23.58
C ILE A 157 -7.76 -7.03 22.63
N LYS A 158 -7.70 -8.37 22.59
CA LYS A 158 -6.78 -9.10 21.73
C LYS A 158 -7.03 -8.83 20.24
N GLU A 159 -8.29 -8.77 19.82
CA GLU A 159 -8.66 -8.43 18.44
C GLU A 159 -8.20 -7.01 18.07
N LEU A 160 -8.42 -6.04 18.97
CA LEU A 160 -7.96 -4.66 18.77
C LEU A 160 -6.43 -4.54 18.76
N GLU A 161 -5.74 -5.28 19.62
CA GLU A 161 -4.26 -5.37 19.63
C GLU A 161 -3.71 -5.93 18.31
N MET A 162 -4.35 -6.95 17.73
CA MET A 162 -3.98 -7.48 16.42
C MET A 162 -4.14 -6.45 15.30
N VAL A 163 -5.13 -5.56 15.40
CA VAL A 163 -5.31 -4.48 14.42
C VAL A 163 -4.23 -3.40 14.56
N PHE A 164 -3.71 -3.14 15.77
CA PHE A 164 -2.61 -2.19 15.98
C PHE A 164 -1.23 -2.75 15.66
N GLN A 165 -1.07 -4.06 15.75
CA GLN A 165 0.13 -4.78 15.31
C GLN A 165 -0.17 -5.49 13.99
N PRO A 166 -0.17 -4.80 12.83
CA PRO A 166 0.03 -5.53 11.60
C PRO A 166 1.38 -6.21 11.76
N GLU A 167 1.39 -7.54 11.81
CA GLU A 167 2.62 -8.29 12.01
C GLU A 167 3.70 -7.74 11.07
N MET A 168 4.78 -7.24 11.65
CA MET A 168 6.02 -6.92 10.95
C MET A 168 6.73 -8.22 10.52
N THR A 169 5.99 -9.24 10.07
CA THR A 169 6.52 -10.58 9.81
C THR A 169 7.37 -10.69 8.56
N ASN A 170 7.64 -9.60 7.81
CA ASN A 170 8.51 -9.65 6.62
C ASN A 170 9.52 -8.50 6.44
N PHE A 171 9.80 -7.70 7.48
CA PHE A 171 10.97 -6.79 7.45
C PHE A 171 12.10 -7.33 8.32
N GLN A 172 12.67 -8.46 7.90
CA GLN A 172 14.07 -8.73 8.22
C GLN A 172 14.92 -7.74 7.41
N LEU A 173 15.38 -6.68 8.06
CA LEU A 173 16.47 -5.85 7.57
C LEU A 173 17.73 -6.72 7.50
N GLN A 174 17.99 -7.26 6.31
CA GLN A 174 19.31 -7.70 5.85
C GLN A 174 19.95 -6.58 5.02
#